data_AF-A0A6J4RM56-F1
#
_entry.id   AF-A0A6J4RM56-F1
#
_cell.length_a   1.000
_cell.length_b   1.000
_cell.length_c   1.000
_cell.angle_alpha   90.00
_cell.angle_beta   90.00
_cell.angle_gamma   90.00
#
_symmetry.space_group_name_H-M   'P 1'
#
loop_
_entity.id
_entity.type
_entity.pdbx_description
1 polymer ?
#
loop_
_entity_poly.entity_id
_entity_poly.type
_entity_poly.pdbx_seq_one_letter_code
_entity_poly.pdbx_strand_id
1 'polypeptide(L)' 'MKKTSLYVDPEVDRALDRRARAEGITKAELVRRVLAAAVSERPRPQARGVFEGPRDPGSEAERHLSEMEFGER' A
#
# COMPACT_ATOMS: atom_id res chain seq x y z
N MET A 1 3.59 6.02 -21.33
CA MET A 1 4.16 4.76 -20.82
C MET A 1 5.33 4.34 -21.68
N LYS A 2 6.37 3.72 -21.10
CA LYS A 2 7.49 3.10 -21.83
C LYS A 2 7.24 1.61 -21.97
N LYS A 3 7.49 1.04 -23.17
CA LYS A 3 7.49 -0.41 -23.37
C LYS A 3 8.78 -0.98 -22.79
N THR A 4 8.67 -1.96 -21.90
CA THR A 4 9.78 -2.61 -21.23
C THR A 4 9.69 -4.12 -21.48
N SER A 5 10.82 -4.74 -21.83
CA SER A 5 10.95 -6.20 -21.93
C SER A 5 11.65 -6.71 -20.68
N LEU A 6 11.10 -7.75 -20.06
CA LEU A 6 11.64 -8.39 -18.86
C LEU A 6 11.65 -9.91 -19.10
N TYR A 7 12.70 -10.60 -18.67
CA TYR A 7 12.67 -12.06 -18.58
C TYR A 7 11.88 -12.47 -17.33
N VAL A 8 10.92 -13.37 -17.50
CA VAL A 8 10.10 -13.93 -16.43
C VAL A 8 10.19 -15.43 -16.48
N ASP A 9 10.11 -16.06 -15.31
CA ASP A 9 9.98 -17.51 -15.23
C ASP A 9 8.72 -17.97 -16.01
N PRO A 10 8.80 -19.03 -16.85
CA PRO A 10 7.66 -19.51 -17.62
C PRO A 10 6.44 -19.87 -16.77
N GLU A 11 6.63 -20.35 -15.55
CA GLU A 11 5.53 -20.67 -14.63
C GLU A 11 4.83 -19.40 -14.13
N VAL A 12 5.61 -18.35 -13.87
CA VAL A 12 5.09 -17.02 -13.50
C VAL A 12 4.29 -16.42 -14.65
N ASP A 13 4.77 -16.50 -15.89
CA ASP A 13 4.03 -15.98 -17.05
C ASP A 13 2.67 -16.68 -17.22
N ARG A 14 2.64 -18.01 -17.07
CA ARG A 14 1.39 -18.78 -17.10
C ARG A 14 0.45 -18.39 -15.97
N ALA A 15 0.98 -18.16 -14.76
CA ALA A 15 0.18 -17.72 -13.62
C ALA A 15 -0.42 -16.33 -13.85
N LEU A 16 0.36 -15.40 -14.42
CA LEU A 16 -0.11 -14.08 -14.82
C LEU A 16 -1.23 -14.15 -15.86
N ASP A 17 -1.10 -15.02 -16.87
CA ASP A 17 -2.14 -15.20 -17.89
C ASP A 17 -3.44 -15.76 -17.31
N ARG A 18 -3.35 -16.77 -16.42
CA ARG A 18 -4.53 -17.31 -15.75
C ARG A 18 -5.25 -16.26 -14.91
N ARG A 19 -4.49 -15.48 -14.13
CA ARG A 19 -5.04 -14.42 -13.28
C ARG A 19 -5.66 -13.28 -14.09
N ALA A 20 -4.97 -12.82 -15.14
CA ALA A 20 -5.47 -11.76 -16.01
C ALA A 20 -6.79 -12.16 -16.69
N ARG A 21 -6.90 -13.42 -17.15
CA ARG A 21 -8.16 -13.98 -17.69
C ARG A 21 -9.28 -14.02 -16.64
N ALA A 22 -8.98 -14.47 -15.43
CA ALA A 22 -9.96 -14.50 -14.34
C ALA A 22 -10.47 -13.10 -13.97
N GLU A 23 -9.61 -12.08 -14.06
CA GLU A 23 -9.95 -10.68 -13.80
C GLU A 23 -10.54 -9.95 -15.03
N GLY A 24 -10.59 -10.58 -16.20
CA GLY A 24 -11.08 -9.95 -17.44
C GLY A 24 -10.21 -8.79 -17.94
N ILE A 25 -8.93 -8.75 -17.57
CA ILE A 25 -7.98 -7.69 -17.95
C ILE A 25 -6.82 -8.24 -18.78
N THR A 26 -6.06 -7.35 -19.41
CA THR A 26 -4.83 -7.75 -20.11
C THR A 26 -3.72 -8.12 -19.12
N LYS A 27 -2.87 -9.08 -19.48
CA LYS A 27 -1.66 -9.42 -18.71
C LYS A 27 -0.80 -8.19 -18.41
N ALA A 28 -0.66 -7.28 -19.38
CA ALA A 28 0.11 -6.05 -19.20
C ALA A 28 -0.51 -5.10 -18.17
N GLU A 29 -1.84 -5.00 -18.10
CA GLU A 29 -2.54 -4.21 -17.07
C GLU A 29 -2.34 -4.79 -15.67
N LEU A 30 -2.47 -6.12 -15.54
CA LEU A 30 -2.19 -6.81 -14.29
C LEU A 30 -0.76 -6.53 -13.80
N VAL A 31 0.24 -6.71 -14.67
CA VAL A 31 1.65 -6.46 -14.34
C VAL A 31 1.87 -5.01 -13.88
N ARG A 32 1.26 -4.02 -14.55
CA ARG A 32 1.37 -2.62 -14.13
C ARG A 32 0.79 -2.38 -12.74
N ARG A 33 -0.40 -2.89 -12.44
CA ARG A 33 -1.05 -2.73 -11.13
C ARG A 33 -0.22 -3.34 -10.02
N VAL A 34 0.26 -4.56 -10.23
CA VAL A 34 1.06 -5.28 -9.23
C VAL A 34 2.39 -4.58 -8.99
N LEU A 35 3.11 -4.18 -10.05
CA LEU A 35 4.36 -3.45 -9.91
C LEU A 35 4.14 -2.09 -9.24
N ALA A 36 3.12 -1.34 -9.64
CA ALA A 36 2.78 -0.07 -9.01
C ALA A 36 2.48 -0.23 -7.53
N ALA A 37 1.69 -1.25 -7.14
CA ALA A 37 1.41 -1.56 -5.75
C ALA A 37 2.70 -1.88 -4.98
N ALA A 38 3.52 -2.79 -5.51
CA ALA A 38 4.78 -3.22 -4.89
C ALA A 38 5.78 -2.07 -4.70
N VAL A 39 5.89 -1.14 -5.67
CA VAL A 39 6.78 0.01 -5.54
C VAL A 39 6.17 1.18 -4.77
N SER A 40 4.84 1.21 -4.64
CA SER A 40 4.12 2.26 -3.89
C SER A 40 4.16 2.06 -2.38
N GLU A 41 4.75 0.97 -1.89
CA GLU A 41 5.01 0.72 -0.47
C GLU A 41 6.01 1.77 0.09
N ARG A 42 5.52 2.99 0.33
CA ARG A 42 5.84 3.64 1.60
C ARG A 42 5.35 2.66 2.67
N PRO A 43 6.18 2.25 3.64
CA PRO A 43 5.69 1.48 4.77
C PRO A 43 4.60 2.33 5.43
N ARG A 44 3.33 1.98 5.19
CA ARG A 44 2.26 2.48 6.04
C ARG A 44 2.53 1.83 7.39
N PRO A 45 2.81 2.58 8.47
CA PRO A 45 2.87 1.98 9.78
C PRO A 45 1.53 1.26 9.97
N GLN A 46 1.58 -0.08 10.02
CA GLN A 46 0.48 -0.81 10.61
C GLN A 46 0.55 -0.45 12.07
N ALA A 47 -0.23 0.55 12.48
CA ALA A 47 -0.52 0.74 13.87
C ALA A 47 -1.23 -0.54 14.34
N ARG A 48 -0.46 -1.51 14.85
CA ARG A 48 -0.97 -2.52 15.77
C ARG A 48 -1.16 -1.83 17.12
N GLY A 49 -2.08 -0.86 17.16
CA GLY A 49 -2.60 -0.33 18.40
C GLY A 49 -3.57 -1.35 18.96
N VAL A 50 -3.21 -2.02 20.05
CA VAL A 50 -4.17 -2.78 20.88
C VAL A 50 -4.91 -1.78 21.77
N PHE A 51 -5.64 -0.85 21.14
CA PHE A 51 -6.45 0.12 21.86
C PHE A 51 -7.73 0.39 21.06
N GLU A 52 -8.87 0.26 21.72
CA GLU A 52 -10.12 0.84 21.23
C GLU A 52 -10.05 2.35 21.47
N GLY A 53 -9.87 3.10 20.39
CA GLY A 53 -9.84 4.56 20.40
C GLY A 53 -10.27 5.12 19.05
N PRO A 54 -10.60 6.42 18.98
CA PRO A 54 -11.05 7.07 17.76
C PRO A 54 -10.10 6.81 16.59
N ARG A 55 -10.67 6.50 15.42
CA ARG A 55 -9.94 6.05 14.22
C ARG A 55 -8.96 7.10 13.67
N ASP A 56 -9.05 8.35 14.13
CA ASP A 56 -8.11 9.42 13.85
C ASP A 56 -7.53 9.97 15.16
N PRO A 57 -6.33 9.52 15.57
CA PRO A 57 -5.67 10.07 16.75
C PRO A 57 -5.15 11.50 16.53
N GLY A 58 -5.10 11.99 15.28
CA GLY A 58 -4.59 13.32 14.94
C GLY A 58 -5.60 14.43 15.17
N SER A 59 -6.90 14.14 15.14
CA SER A 59 -7.95 15.16 15.25
C SER A 59 -7.99 15.86 16.61
N GLU A 60 -7.45 15.21 17.65
CA GLU A 60 -7.45 15.69 19.04
C GLU A 60 -6.04 15.86 19.64
N ALA A 61 -5.00 15.62 18.83
CA ALA A 61 -3.62 15.66 19.28
C ALA A 61 -3.23 17.05 19.81
N GLU A 62 -3.64 18.11 19.11
CA GLU A 62 -3.36 19.50 19.51
C GLU A 62 -3.99 19.87 20.85
N ARG A 63 -5.24 19.43 21.09
CA ARG A 63 -5.93 19.65 22.37
C ARG A 63 -5.20 18.97 23.52
N HIS A 64 -4.80 17.71 23.34
CA HIS A 64 -4.14 16.97 24.40
C HIS A 64 -2.71 17.45 24.69
N LEU A 65 -1.98 17.93 23.68
CA LEU A 65 -0.64 18.49 23.88
C LEU A 65 -0.67 19.81 24.66
N SER A 66 -1.69 20.63 24.43
CA SER A 66 -1.89 21.89 25.18
C SER A 66 -2.37 21.67 26.61
N GLU A 67 -3.25 20.68 26.86
CA GLU A 67 -3.67 20.29 28.22
C GLU A 67 -2.51 19.75 29.08
N MET A 68 -1.49 19.17 28.45
CA MET A 68 -0.34 18.58 29.15
C MET A 68 0.84 19.55 29.31
N GLU A 69 0.70 20.82 28.91
CA GLU A 69 1.78 21.84 28.89
C GLU A 69 3.07 21.30 28.24
N PHE A 70 2.90 20.49 27.19
CA PHE A 70 3.99 19.78 26.57
C PHE A 70 4.89 20.76 25.79
N GLY A 71 6.09 21.04 26.30
CA GLY A 71 7.07 21.93 25.67
C GLY A 71 7.45 23.18 26.48
N GLU A 72 6.84 23.41 27.63
CA GLU A 72 7.29 24.47 28.55
C GLU A 72 8.41 23.96 29.48
N ARG A 73 9.64 23.91 28.95
CA ARG A 73 10.88 23.96 29.75
C ARG A 73 12.06 24.48 28.94
#